data_AF-A0A0B6WWG6-F1
#
_entry.id   AF-A0A0B6WWG6-F1
#
_cell.length_a   1.000
_cell.length_b   1.000
_cell.length_c   1.000
_cell.angle_alpha   90.00
_cell.angle_beta   90.00
_cell.angle_gamma   90.00
#
_symmetry.space_group_name_H-M   'P 1'
#
loop_
_entity.id
_entity.type
_entity.pdbx_description
1 polymer ?
#
loop_
_entity_poly.entity_id
_entity_poly.type
_entity_poly.pdbx_seq_one_letter_code
_entity_poly.pdbx_strand_id
1 'polypeptide(L)'
;MGRGEDNFGRASSAKRAPRLQILRSAKAACATLIILNLARVLFAQNVFLPAPPPYRYIPKDERARLDETKNLKSRVALSLELSGERLSRAEELTNEQKFDEAVSELGIYQAIIEDALRALKEGETKGNRRRDLYRRFEIALRGQLSRLEAIRRLMPSEQAVNMNSIINAIKRARIDAINAFYGHVVIHDIEESASQEKSAADTMTKRKEP
;
A
#
# COMPACT_ATOMS: atom_id res chain seq x y z
N MET A 1 1.06 110.55 -39.12
CA MET A 1 0.30 109.57 -39.94
C MET A 1 0.75 108.18 -39.49
N GLY A 2 -0.04 107.30 -38.87
CA GLY A 2 -1.42 107.32 -38.41
C GLY A 2 -1.65 106.12 -37.45
N ARG A 3 -2.64 106.26 -36.55
CA ARG A 3 -3.71 105.32 -36.13
C ARG A 3 -3.36 103.82 -35.99
N GLY A 4 -3.83 103.05 -35.00
CA GLY A 4 -4.83 103.17 -33.93
C GLY A 4 -4.62 101.93 -33.03
N GLU A 5 -4.82 102.02 -31.72
CA GLU A 5 -6.07 101.75 -31.00
C GLU A 5 -6.70 100.35 -31.24
N ASP A 6 -6.85 99.66 -30.11
CA ASP A 6 -7.82 98.63 -29.72
C ASP A 6 -7.58 97.17 -30.13
N ASN A 7 -7.40 96.27 -29.15
CA ASN A 7 -8.56 95.59 -28.56
C ASN A 7 -8.24 94.60 -27.43
N PHE A 8 -9.26 94.44 -26.59
CA PHE A 8 -9.38 93.61 -25.39
C PHE A 8 -9.38 92.10 -25.63
N GLY A 9 -8.79 91.38 -24.67
CA GLY A 9 -9.42 90.22 -24.02
C GLY A 9 -9.13 88.82 -24.57
N ARG A 10 -8.62 87.93 -23.71
CA ARG A 10 -9.39 86.74 -23.27
C ARG A 10 -8.69 85.94 -22.19
N ALA A 11 -9.53 85.33 -21.38
CA ALA A 11 -9.28 84.62 -20.16
C ALA A 11 -8.64 83.22 -20.32
N SER A 12 -8.04 82.79 -19.20
CA SER A 12 -8.26 81.49 -18.54
C SER A 12 -7.58 80.21 -19.06
N SER A 13 -7.04 79.51 -18.06
CA SER A 13 -7.03 78.05 -17.89
C SER A 13 -5.78 77.30 -18.33
N ALA A 14 -4.94 76.99 -17.35
CA ALA A 14 -4.00 75.86 -17.42
C ALA A 14 -4.14 74.97 -16.17
N LYS A 15 -5.18 74.12 -16.23
CA LYS A 15 -5.23 72.69 -15.86
C LYS A 15 -4.51 72.26 -14.56
N ARG A 16 -5.30 72.10 -13.50
CA ARG A 16 -4.96 71.24 -12.35
C ARG A 16 -5.04 69.75 -12.73
N ALA A 17 -3.95 69.05 -12.40
CA ALA A 17 -3.70 67.61 -12.20
C ALA A 17 -4.76 66.54 -12.55
N PRO A 18 -4.38 65.45 -13.25
CA PRO A 18 -5.14 64.20 -13.28
C PRO A 18 -4.67 63.26 -12.15
N ARG A 19 -4.94 63.59 -10.88
CA ARG A 19 -4.61 62.70 -9.74
C ARG A 19 -5.73 61.72 -9.35
N LEU A 20 -6.92 61.82 -9.96
CA LEU A 20 -8.10 61.02 -9.57
C LEU A 20 -8.41 59.81 -10.46
N GLN A 21 -7.67 59.57 -11.56
CA GLN A 21 -7.91 58.40 -12.42
C GLN A 21 -7.11 57.15 -12.02
N ILE A 22 -6.01 57.31 -11.27
CA ILE A 22 -5.15 56.17 -10.86
C ILE A 22 -5.75 55.40 -9.67
N LEU A 23 -6.61 56.03 -8.86
CA LEU A 23 -7.23 55.38 -7.68
C LEU A 23 -8.43 54.48 -8.01
N ARG A 24 -9.03 54.61 -9.20
CA ARG A 24 -10.16 53.77 -9.62
C ARG A 24 -9.73 52.43 -10.23
N SER A 25 -8.58 52.38 -10.91
CA SER A 25 -8.04 51.15 -11.51
C SER A 25 -7.44 50.18 -10.49
N ALA A 26 -6.87 50.69 -9.40
CA ALA A 26 -6.28 49.85 -8.34
C ALA A 26 -7.32 48.98 -7.60
N LYS A 27 -8.55 49.48 -7.40
CA LYS A 27 -9.62 48.74 -6.71
C LYS A 27 -10.15 47.56 -7.56
N ALA A 28 -10.22 47.73 -8.88
CA ALA A 28 -10.65 46.68 -9.80
C ALA A 28 -9.60 45.54 -9.92
N ALA A 29 -8.31 45.88 -9.87
CA ALA A 29 -7.22 44.91 -9.90
C ALA A 29 -7.13 44.07 -8.60
N CYS A 30 -7.37 44.66 -7.43
CA CYS A 30 -7.42 43.89 -6.17
C CYS A 30 -8.63 42.94 -6.12
N ALA A 31 -9.80 43.36 -6.59
CA ALA A 31 -10.99 42.50 -6.57
C ALA A 31 -10.81 41.24 -7.43
N THR A 32 -10.16 41.35 -8.60
CA THR A 32 -9.88 40.21 -9.47
C THR A 32 -8.84 39.25 -8.88
N LEU A 33 -7.79 39.78 -8.21
CA LEU A 33 -6.82 38.94 -7.50
C LEU A 33 -7.44 38.19 -6.32
N ILE A 34 -8.39 38.80 -5.60
CA ILE A 34 -9.10 38.14 -4.50
C ILE A 34 -10.01 37.03 -5.03
N ILE A 35 -10.75 37.27 -6.13
CA ILE A 35 -11.63 36.27 -6.76
C ILE A 35 -10.83 35.09 -7.36
N LEU A 36 -9.62 35.34 -7.88
CA LEU A 36 -8.75 34.26 -8.39
C LEU A 36 -8.16 33.39 -7.26
N ASN A 37 -7.86 33.98 -6.09
CA ASN A 37 -7.37 33.25 -4.91
C ASN A 37 -8.50 32.51 -4.17
N LEU A 38 -9.60 33.19 -3.87
CA LEU A 38 -10.96 32.75 -4.21
C LEU A 38 -11.18 31.29 -4.64
N ALA A 39 -11.18 31.15 -5.97
CA ALA A 39 -11.40 29.91 -6.69
C ALA A 39 -10.36 28.83 -6.37
N ARG A 40 -9.09 29.19 -6.14
CA ARG A 40 -8.05 28.22 -5.78
C ARG A 40 -8.32 27.52 -4.44
N VAL A 41 -8.89 28.23 -3.47
CA VAL A 41 -9.22 27.66 -2.15
C VAL A 41 -10.40 26.69 -2.24
N LEU A 42 -11.39 26.98 -3.11
CA LEU A 42 -12.52 26.08 -3.33
C LEU A 42 -12.14 24.78 -4.05
N PHE A 43 -11.21 24.82 -5.02
CA PHE A 43 -10.68 23.61 -5.64
C PHE A 43 -9.69 22.82 -4.75
N ALA A 44 -9.25 23.39 -3.62
CA ALA A 44 -8.34 22.73 -2.69
C ALA A 44 -9.05 21.91 -1.59
N GLN A 45 -10.38 21.98 -1.49
CA GLN A 45 -11.13 21.03 -0.68
C GLN A 45 -11.33 19.72 -1.47
N ASN A 46 -10.23 19.01 -1.70
CA ASN A 46 -10.30 17.59 -2.07
C ASN A 46 -10.94 16.86 -0.89
N VAL A 47 -12.24 16.57 -1.01
CA VAL A 47 -12.93 15.67 -0.10
C VAL A 47 -12.23 14.32 -0.23
N PHE A 48 -11.41 13.98 0.76
CA PHE A 48 -10.70 12.71 0.82
C PHE A 48 -11.73 11.60 1.01
N LEU A 49 -12.19 11.02 -0.09
CA LEU A 49 -12.99 9.80 -0.07
C LEU A 49 -12.03 8.63 -0.34
N PRO A 50 -11.91 7.66 0.58
CA PRO A 50 -11.09 6.48 0.31
C PRO A 50 -11.67 5.75 -0.92
N ALA A 51 -10.78 5.36 -1.84
CA ALA A 51 -11.16 4.57 -3.00
C ALA A 51 -11.88 3.28 -2.55
N PRO A 52 -12.88 2.79 -3.30
CA PRO A 52 -13.60 1.57 -2.94
C PRO A 52 -12.61 0.41 -2.75
N PRO A 53 -12.85 -0.50 -1.79
CA PRO A 53 -11.93 -1.61 -1.55
C PRO A 53 -11.84 -2.52 -2.78
N PRO A 54 -10.66 -3.10 -3.08
CA PRO A 54 -10.48 -3.98 -4.22
C PRO A 54 -11.37 -5.20 -4.10
N TYR A 55 -11.97 -5.59 -5.24
CA TYR A 55 -12.75 -6.81 -5.32
C TYR A 55 -11.81 -8.02 -5.30
N ARG A 56 -11.98 -8.90 -4.31
CA ARG A 56 -11.14 -10.08 -4.10
C ARG A 56 -11.79 -11.29 -4.73
N TYR A 57 -11.24 -11.74 -5.85
CA TYR A 57 -11.73 -12.91 -6.57
C TYR A 57 -10.59 -13.57 -7.35
N ILE A 58 -10.78 -14.84 -7.70
CA ILE A 58 -9.87 -15.57 -8.59
C ILE A 58 -10.60 -15.74 -9.93
N PRO A 59 -10.01 -15.30 -11.07
CA PRO A 59 -10.54 -15.55 -12.41
C PRO A 59 -10.91 -17.02 -12.64
N LYS A 60 -11.98 -17.27 -13.39
CA LYS A 60 -12.54 -18.63 -13.54
C LYS A 60 -11.55 -19.62 -14.15
N ASP A 61 -10.75 -19.16 -15.10
CA ASP A 61 -9.70 -19.91 -15.77
C ASP A 61 -8.55 -20.28 -14.80
N GLU A 62 -8.08 -19.31 -14.00
CA GLU A 62 -7.09 -19.58 -12.96
C GLU A 62 -7.63 -20.52 -11.88
N ARG A 63 -8.90 -20.34 -11.50
CA ARG A 63 -9.57 -21.21 -10.53
C ARG A 63 -9.63 -22.65 -11.04
N ALA A 64 -10.00 -22.84 -12.30
CA ALA A 64 -10.02 -24.17 -12.92
C ALA A 64 -8.63 -24.83 -12.89
N ARG A 65 -7.58 -24.09 -13.27
CA ARG A 65 -6.19 -24.60 -13.23
C ARG A 65 -5.74 -24.99 -11.80
N LEU A 66 -6.09 -24.18 -10.81
CA LEU A 66 -5.80 -24.47 -9.40
C LEU A 66 -6.54 -25.72 -8.93
N ASP A 67 -7.81 -25.87 -9.29
CA ASP A 67 -8.67 -26.98 -8.86
C ASP A 67 -8.35 -28.30 -9.59
N GLU A 68 -7.83 -28.25 -10.82
CA GLU A 68 -7.27 -29.41 -11.53
C GLU A 68 -6.00 -29.97 -10.86
N THR A 69 -5.27 -29.10 -10.14
CA THR A 69 -3.99 -29.47 -9.53
C THR A 69 -4.18 -30.23 -8.21
N LYS A 70 -4.23 -31.56 -8.28
CA LYS A 70 -4.44 -32.45 -7.13
C LYS A 70 -3.31 -32.45 -6.09
N ASN A 71 -2.07 -32.25 -6.53
CA ASN A 71 -0.91 -32.29 -5.65
C ASN A 71 -0.73 -30.95 -4.91
N LEU A 72 -0.78 -30.98 -3.58
CA LEU A 72 -0.65 -29.75 -2.76
C LEU A 72 0.61 -28.95 -3.08
N LYS A 73 1.76 -29.61 -3.24
CA LYS A 73 3.03 -28.95 -3.61
C LYS A 73 2.90 -28.20 -4.94
N SER A 74 2.31 -28.83 -5.95
CA SER A 74 2.13 -28.24 -7.27
C SER A 74 1.10 -27.12 -7.23
N ARG A 75 0.01 -27.29 -6.46
CA ARG A 75 -1.01 -26.25 -6.30
C ARG A 75 -0.42 -24.99 -5.68
N VAL A 76 0.36 -25.13 -4.60
CA VAL A 76 1.02 -23.99 -3.94
C VAL A 76 2.04 -23.32 -4.85
N ALA A 77 2.82 -24.11 -5.62
CA ALA A 77 3.75 -23.55 -6.59
C ALA A 77 3.02 -22.74 -7.67
N LEU A 78 1.93 -23.29 -8.23
CA LEU A 78 1.10 -22.62 -9.23
C LEU A 78 0.45 -21.35 -8.66
N SER A 79 -0.06 -21.38 -7.43
CA SER A 79 -0.60 -20.16 -6.79
C SER A 79 0.46 -19.08 -6.63
N LEU A 80 1.69 -19.45 -6.25
CA LEU A 80 2.79 -18.48 -6.12
C LEU A 80 3.19 -17.90 -7.48
N GLU A 81 3.20 -18.72 -8.53
CA GLU A 81 3.43 -18.28 -9.92
C GLU A 81 2.36 -17.28 -10.38
N LEU A 82 1.08 -17.67 -10.31
CA LEU A 82 -0.04 -16.80 -10.71
C LEU A 82 -0.07 -15.51 -9.90
N SER A 83 0.14 -15.59 -8.58
CA SER A 83 0.24 -14.39 -7.73
C SER A 83 1.41 -13.50 -8.14
N GLY A 84 2.54 -14.10 -8.52
CA GLY A 84 3.71 -13.38 -9.02
C GLY A 84 3.42 -12.62 -10.31
N GLU A 85 2.69 -13.24 -11.24
CA GLU A 85 2.25 -12.59 -12.48
C GLU A 85 1.32 -11.41 -12.20
N ARG A 86 0.32 -11.60 -11.33
CA ARG A 86 -0.63 -10.54 -10.93
C ARG A 86 0.10 -9.36 -10.28
N LEU A 87 1.09 -9.65 -9.44
CA LEU A 87 1.93 -8.63 -8.84
C LEU A 87 2.78 -7.88 -9.89
N SER A 88 3.37 -8.57 -10.86
CA SER A 88 4.13 -7.92 -11.95
C SER A 88 3.23 -7.01 -12.80
N ARG A 89 2.02 -7.45 -13.15
CA ARG A 89 1.05 -6.60 -13.87
C ARG A 89 0.66 -5.37 -13.06
N ALA A 90 0.46 -5.53 -11.75
CA ALA A 90 0.16 -4.40 -10.87
C ALA A 90 1.32 -3.38 -10.82
N GLU A 91 2.58 -3.83 -10.87
CA GLU A 91 3.75 -2.94 -10.97
C GLU A 91 3.75 -2.16 -12.29
N GLU A 92 3.51 -2.84 -13.41
CA GLU A 92 3.42 -2.23 -14.75
C GLU A 92 2.32 -1.16 -14.78
N LEU A 93 1.11 -1.50 -14.34
CA LEU A 93 -0.03 -0.58 -14.28
C LEU A 93 0.23 0.62 -13.35
N THR A 94 0.92 0.39 -12.23
CA THR A 94 1.31 1.46 -11.31
C THR A 94 2.31 2.42 -11.98
N ASN A 95 3.27 1.90 -12.74
CA ASN A 95 4.23 2.72 -13.49
C ASN A 95 3.54 3.52 -14.62
N GLU A 96 2.47 2.96 -15.20
CA GLU A 96 1.60 3.62 -16.17
C GLU A 96 0.59 4.60 -15.54
N GLN A 97 0.61 4.77 -14.21
CA GLN A 97 -0.34 5.60 -13.44
C GLN A 97 -1.81 5.12 -13.56
N LYS A 98 -2.04 3.87 -13.96
CA LYS A 98 -3.35 3.21 -14.00
C LYS A 98 -3.67 2.59 -12.65
N PHE A 99 -3.84 3.42 -11.62
CA PHE A 99 -3.92 2.96 -10.23
C PHE A 99 -5.15 2.11 -9.92
N ASP A 100 -6.30 2.40 -10.52
CA ASP A 100 -7.53 1.62 -10.29
C ASP A 100 -7.40 0.20 -10.84
N GLU A 101 -6.79 0.06 -12.02
CA GLU A 101 -6.48 -1.24 -12.63
C GLU A 101 -5.43 -2.00 -11.80
N ALA A 102 -4.39 -1.32 -11.34
CA ALA A 102 -3.37 -1.90 -10.47
C ALA A 102 -4.00 -2.44 -9.16
N VAL A 103 -4.90 -1.68 -8.53
CA VAL A 103 -5.62 -2.11 -7.32
C VAL A 103 -6.51 -3.32 -7.60
N SER A 104 -7.13 -3.39 -8.78
CA SER A 104 -7.91 -4.56 -9.22
C SER A 104 -7.05 -5.82 -9.34
N GLU A 105 -5.90 -5.74 -10.01
CA GLU A 105 -4.93 -6.84 -10.11
C GLU A 105 -4.42 -7.27 -8.72
N LEU A 106 -4.21 -6.32 -7.80
CA LEU A 106 -3.80 -6.62 -6.43
C LEU A 106 -4.91 -7.30 -5.61
N GLY A 107 -6.18 -7.04 -5.91
CA GLY A 107 -7.32 -7.77 -5.34
C GLY A 107 -7.32 -9.24 -5.74
N ILE A 108 -6.99 -9.54 -7.01
CA ILE A 108 -6.84 -10.91 -7.52
C ILE A 108 -5.63 -11.58 -6.87
N TYR A 109 -4.48 -10.90 -6.86
CA TYR A 109 -3.27 -11.36 -6.17
C TYR A 109 -3.56 -11.78 -4.74
N GLN A 110 -4.25 -10.94 -3.95
CA GLN A 110 -4.58 -11.25 -2.56
C GLN A 110 -5.47 -12.50 -2.47
N ALA A 111 -6.47 -12.64 -3.34
CA ALA A 111 -7.37 -13.79 -3.34
C ALA A 111 -6.62 -15.11 -3.62
N ILE A 112 -5.65 -15.11 -4.55
CA ILE A 112 -4.82 -16.28 -4.85
C ILE A 112 -3.96 -16.66 -3.64
N ILE A 113 -3.34 -15.69 -2.96
CA ILE A 113 -2.53 -15.95 -1.76
C ILE A 113 -3.40 -16.51 -0.63
N GLU A 114 -4.60 -15.97 -0.41
CA GLU A 114 -5.54 -16.48 0.59
C GLU A 114 -5.98 -17.92 0.29
N ASP A 115 -6.24 -18.25 -0.99
CA ASP A 115 -6.57 -19.62 -1.42
C ASP A 115 -5.39 -20.57 -1.21
N ALA A 116 -4.17 -20.16 -1.55
CA ALA A 116 -2.96 -20.96 -1.36
C ALA A 116 -2.72 -21.27 0.13
N LEU A 117 -2.88 -20.27 1.00
CA LEU A 117 -2.77 -20.44 2.43
C LEU A 117 -3.86 -21.37 2.98
N ARG A 118 -5.09 -21.27 2.46
CA ARG A 118 -6.19 -22.18 2.80
C ARG A 118 -5.86 -23.62 2.41
N ALA A 119 -5.40 -23.83 1.18
CA ALA A 119 -4.97 -25.14 0.70
C ALA A 119 -3.84 -25.74 1.57
N LEU A 120 -2.90 -24.92 2.04
CA LEU A 120 -1.84 -25.35 2.97
C LEU A 120 -2.38 -25.75 4.35
N LYS A 121 -3.42 -25.07 4.85
CA LYS A 121 -4.06 -25.37 6.13
C LYS A 121 -4.90 -26.66 6.06
N GLU A 122 -5.63 -26.84 4.98
CA GLU A 122 -6.57 -27.96 4.78
C GLU A 122 -5.92 -29.21 4.19
N GLY A 123 -4.81 -29.07 3.45
CA GLY A 123 -4.23 -30.17 2.68
C GLY A 123 -3.59 -31.28 3.54
N GLU A 124 -3.86 -32.54 3.21
CA GLU A 124 -3.50 -33.73 4.01
C GLU A 124 -2.00 -34.09 4.08
N THR A 125 -1.09 -33.22 3.63
CA THR A 125 0.35 -33.53 3.59
C THR A 125 0.94 -33.69 5.00
N LYS A 126 1.61 -34.80 5.31
CA LYS A 126 2.12 -35.09 6.66
C LYS A 126 3.46 -34.39 6.98
N GLY A 127 3.61 -33.95 8.23
CA GLY A 127 4.88 -33.61 8.89
C GLY A 127 5.80 -32.66 8.11
N ASN A 128 7.06 -33.07 7.93
CA ASN A 128 8.14 -32.27 7.35
C ASN A 128 7.82 -31.71 5.95
N ARG A 129 7.08 -32.46 5.12
CA ARG A 129 6.72 -32.00 3.77
C ARG A 129 5.79 -30.79 3.81
N ARG A 130 4.82 -30.75 4.73
CA ARG A 130 3.92 -29.60 4.90
C ARG A 130 4.69 -28.39 5.43
N ARG A 131 5.59 -28.64 6.39
CA ARG A 131 6.51 -27.63 6.94
C ARG A 131 7.36 -26.99 5.84
N ASP A 132 7.96 -27.78 4.95
CA ASP A 132 8.74 -27.27 3.82
C ASP A 132 7.89 -26.41 2.85
N LEU A 133 6.61 -26.75 2.67
CA LEU A 133 5.70 -25.95 1.85
C LEU A 133 5.38 -24.60 2.52
N TYR A 134 5.09 -24.57 3.82
CA TYR A 134 4.93 -23.31 4.56
C TYR A 134 6.18 -22.43 4.49
N ARG A 135 7.37 -23.02 4.60
CA ARG A 135 8.64 -22.31 4.45
C ARG A 135 8.78 -21.70 3.05
N ARG A 136 8.52 -22.48 2.00
CA ARG A 136 8.57 -21.98 0.61
C ARG A 136 7.59 -20.85 0.37
N PHE A 137 6.37 -21.00 0.87
CA PHE A 137 5.32 -19.99 0.79
C PHE A 137 5.72 -18.69 1.49
N GLU A 138 6.22 -18.77 2.72
CA GLU A 138 6.70 -17.60 3.48
C GLU A 138 7.83 -16.87 2.77
N ILE A 139 8.84 -17.60 2.26
CA ILE A 139 9.98 -17.02 1.56
C ILE A 139 9.52 -16.27 0.30
N ALA A 140 8.59 -16.85 -0.46
CA ALA A 140 8.02 -16.19 -1.63
C ALA A 140 7.29 -14.89 -1.25
N LEU A 141 6.42 -14.94 -0.23
CA LEU A 141 5.71 -13.76 0.27
C LEU A 141 6.66 -12.68 0.79
N ARG A 142 7.80 -13.04 1.37
CA ARG A 142 8.82 -12.06 1.81
C ARG A 142 9.34 -11.24 0.63
N GLY A 143 9.64 -11.89 -0.50
CA GLY A 143 10.07 -11.19 -1.72
C GLY A 143 8.97 -10.34 -2.35
N GLN A 144 7.73 -10.82 -2.31
CA GLN A 144 6.57 -10.08 -2.80
C GLN A 144 6.23 -8.86 -1.92
N LEU A 145 6.51 -8.91 -0.62
CA LEU A 145 6.21 -7.81 0.30
C LEU A 145 7.00 -6.53 -0.01
N SER A 146 8.28 -6.64 -0.35
CA SER A 146 9.10 -5.47 -0.74
C SER A 146 8.58 -4.81 -2.02
N ARG A 147 8.07 -5.62 -2.96
CA ARG A 147 7.46 -5.17 -4.22
C ARG A 147 6.15 -4.42 -3.97
N LEU A 148 5.28 -4.96 -3.11
CA LEU A 148 4.06 -4.27 -2.66
C LEU A 148 4.37 -2.92 -2.00
N GLU A 149 5.41 -2.85 -1.16
CA GLU A 149 5.83 -1.59 -0.54
C GLU A 149 6.33 -0.57 -1.56
N ALA A 150 6.96 -1.02 -2.66
CA ALA A 150 7.36 -0.14 -3.75
C ALA A 150 6.13 0.44 -4.49
N ILE A 151 5.17 -0.41 -4.85
CA ILE A 151 3.88 0.02 -5.45
C ILE A 151 3.19 1.06 -4.55
N ARG A 152 3.10 0.79 -3.25
CA ARG A 152 2.45 1.67 -2.26
C ARG A 152 3.05 3.07 -2.22
N ARG A 153 4.34 3.24 -2.51
CA ARG A 153 5.02 4.55 -2.52
C ARG A 153 4.65 5.39 -3.74
N LEU A 154 4.22 4.75 -4.82
CA LEU A 154 3.86 5.41 -6.08
C LEU A 154 2.37 5.74 -6.15
N MET A 155 1.53 5.04 -5.39
CA MET A 155 0.08 5.27 -5.39
C MET A 155 -0.34 6.58 -4.70
N PRO A 156 -1.40 7.25 -5.21
CA PRO A 156 -2.03 8.37 -4.52
C PRO A 156 -2.62 7.96 -3.16
N SER A 157 -2.86 8.95 -2.31
CA SER A 157 -3.33 8.74 -0.93
C SER A 157 -4.69 8.03 -0.84
N GLU A 158 -5.54 8.20 -1.85
CA GLU A 158 -6.88 7.58 -1.94
C GLU A 158 -6.79 6.05 -2.05
N GLN A 159 -5.92 5.54 -2.94
CA GLN A 159 -5.68 4.10 -3.13
C GLN A 159 -4.70 3.53 -2.07
N ALA A 160 -3.89 4.37 -1.43
CA ALA A 160 -2.92 3.92 -0.43
C ALA A 160 -3.56 3.20 0.77
N VAL A 161 -4.81 3.54 1.13
CA VAL A 161 -5.56 2.85 2.19
C VAL A 161 -5.80 1.38 1.81
N ASN A 162 -6.27 1.14 0.59
CA ASN A 162 -6.49 -0.20 0.05
C ASN A 162 -5.17 -0.98 -0.02
N MET A 163 -4.11 -0.32 -0.46
CA MET A 163 -2.78 -0.92 -0.53
C MET A 163 -2.24 -1.34 0.84
N ASN A 164 -2.44 -0.51 1.87
CA ASN A 164 -2.06 -0.87 3.24
C ASN A 164 -2.85 -2.07 3.76
N SER A 165 -4.13 -2.19 3.39
CA SER A 165 -4.95 -3.36 3.72
C SER A 165 -4.37 -4.65 3.12
N ILE A 166 -4.00 -4.62 1.83
CA ILE A 166 -3.37 -5.75 1.13
C ILE A 166 -2.02 -6.09 1.78
N ILE A 167 -1.15 -5.11 2.01
CA ILE A 167 0.14 -5.32 2.68
C ILE A 167 -0.04 -5.99 4.04
N ASN A 168 -1.02 -5.54 4.82
CA ASN A 168 -1.33 -6.12 6.13
C ASN A 168 -1.88 -7.55 6.02
N ALA A 169 -2.71 -7.85 5.02
CA ALA A 169 -3.16 -9.21 4.76
C ALA A 169 -2.01 -10.15 4.44
N ILE A 170 -1.06 -9.73 3.60
CA ILE A 170 0.14 -10.51 3.27
C ILE A 170 1.06 -10.67 4.48
N LYS A 171 1.24 -9.63 5.30
CA LYS A 171 1.98 -9.73 6.57
C LYS A 171 1.35 -10.78 7.50
N ARG A 172 0.01 -10.80 7.61
CA ARG A 172 -0.71 -11.84 8.38
C ARG A 172 -0.52 -13.23 7.78
N ALA A 173 -0.65 -13.39 6.47
CA ALA A 173 -0.42 -14.67 5.80
C ALA A 173 1.00 -15.22 6.03
N ARG A 174 2.01 -14.34 6.05
CA ARG A 174 3.38 -14.70 6.43
C ARG A 174 3.49 -15.15 7.88
N ILE A 175 2.90 -14.39 8.81
CA ILE A 175 2.90 -14.76 10.23
C ILE A 175 2.22 -16.12 10.43
N ASP A 176 1.09 -16.36 9.77
CA ASP A 176 0.41 -17.66 9.79
C ASP A 176 1.30 -18.79 9.27
N ALA A 177 2.03 -18.56 8.17
CA ALA A 177 2.95 -19.54 7.62
C ALA A 177 4.15 -19.82 8.52
N ILE A 178 4.71 -18.78 9.15
CA ILE A 178 5.79 -18.89 10.15
C ILE A 178 5.30 -19.68 11.37
N ASN A 179 4.13 -19.33 11.90
CA ASN A 179 3.54 -20.01 13.04
C ASN A 179 3.23 -21.47 12.73
N ALA A 180 2.75 -21.79 11.53
CA ALA A 180 2.52 -23.16 11.08
C ALA A 180 3.83 -23.94 10.88
N PHE A 181 4.90 -23.27 10.45
CA PHE A 181 6.23 -23.86 10.31
C PHE A 181 6.83 -24.25 11.68
N TYR A 182 6.74 -23.35 12.66
CA TYR A 182 7.30 -23.54 14.02
C TYR A 182 6.35 -24.22 15.01
N GLY A 183 5.04 -24.25 14.76
CA GLY A 183 4.04 -24.78 15.69
C GLY A 183 4.13 -26.29 15.96
N HIS A 184 4.98 -27.01 15.24
CA HIS A 184 5.31 -28.42 15.49
C HIS A 184 6.67 -28.64 16.19
N VAL A 185 7.37 -27.58 16.60
CA VAL A 185 8.58 -27.70 17.42
C VAL A 185 8.12 -27.77 18.87
N VAL A 186 7.87 -28.98 19.36
CA VAL A 186 7.83 -29.22 20.80
C VAL A 186 9.27 -29.08 21.30
N ILE A 187 9.52 -28.13 22.19
CA ILE A 187 10.80 -28.03 22.91
C ILE A 187 10.84 -29.20 23.90
N HIS A 188 11.13 -30.41 23.41
CA HIS A 188 11.60 -31.50 24.26
C HIS A 188 13.13 -31.45 24.16
N ASP A 189 13.81 -30.85 25.14
CA ASP A 189 15.26 -31.09 25.36
C ASP A 189 15.83 -30.44 26.65
N ILE A 190 15.02 -29.76 27.48
CA ILE A 190 15.55 -29.13 28.70
C ILE A 190 15.05 -29.81 30.00
N GLU A 191 13.90 -30.48 29.98
CA GLU A 191 13.33 -31.07 31.22
C GLU A 191 13.75 -32.52 31.49
N GLU A 192 14.03 -33.32 30.44
CA GLU A 192 14.44 -34.74 30.59
C GLU A 192 15.91 -34.90 30.99
N SER A 193 16.79 -34.00 30.56
CA SER A 193 18.21 -34.02 30.94
C SER A 193 18.43 -33.57 32.39
N ALA A 194 17.63 -32.61 32.88
CA ALA A 194 17.70 -32.13 34.26
C ALA A 194 17.14 -33.14 35.30
N SER A 195 16.25 -34.05 34.87
CA SER A 195 15.65 -35.06 35.74
C SER A 195 16.49 -36.34 35.83
N GLN A 196 17.26 -36.68 34.79
CA GLN A 196 18.23 -37.78 34.83
C GLN A 196 19.51 -37.44 35.62
N GLU A 197 19.97 -36.20 35.57
CA GLU A 197 21.17 -35.76 36.31
C GLU A 197 20.91 -35.69 37.83
N LYS A 198 19.70 -35.31 38.25
CA LYS A 198 19.28 -35.34 39.67
C LYS A 198 19.14 -36.76 40.23
N SER A 199 18.66 -37.74 39.44
CA SER A 199 18.55 -39.12 39.93
C SER A 199 19.91 -39.83 40.02
N ALA A 200 20.88 -39.46 39.18
CA ALA A 200 22.24 -39.98 39.24
C ALA A 200 23.01 -39.45 40.47
N ALA A 201 22.82 -38.17 40.83
CA ALA A 201 23.44 -37.55 42.00
C ALA A 201 22.91 -38.12 43.34
N ASP A 202 21.61 -38.41 43.42
CA ASP A 202 21.00 -38.97 44.64
C ASP A 202 21.44 -40.44 44.88
N THR A 203 21.71 -41.18 43.81
CA THR A 203 22.19 -42.58 43.91
C THR A 203 23.67 -42.67 44.32
N MET A 204 24.50 -41.68 43.98
CA MET A 204 25.91 -41.64 44.41
C MET A 204 26.10 -41.21 45.87
N THR A 205 25.14 -40.49 46.45
CA THR A 205 25.26 -39.97 47.82
C THR A 205 24.94 -41.05 48.88
N LYS A 206 24.10 -42.03 48.54
CA LYS A 206 23.77 -43.19 49.41
C LYS A 206 24.85 -44.28 49.53
N ARG A 207 25.98 -44.15 48.81
CA ARG A 207 27.06 -45.16 48.80
C ARG A 207 28.29 -44.79 49.63
N LYS A 208 28.23 -43.66 50.36
CA LYS A 208 29.32 -43.15 51.21
C LYS A 208 28.86 -42.87 52.64
N GLU A 209 28.28 -43.86 53.30
CA GLU A 209 28.25 -43.88 54.77
C GLU A 209 28.73 -45.27 55.23
N PRO A 210 29.87 -45.37 55.95
CA PRO A 210 30.36 -46.62 56.53
C PRO A 210 29.59 -47.03 57.79
#